data_AF-A0A7W0MNC2-F1
#
_entry.id   AF-A0A7W0MNC2-F1
#
_cell.length_a   1.000
_cell.length_b   1.000
_cell.length_c   1.000
_cell.angle_alpha   90.00
_cell.angle_beta   90.00
_cell.angle_gamma   90.00
#
_symmetry.space_group_name_H-M   'P 1'
#
loop_
_entity.id
_entity.type
_entity.pdbx_description
1 polymer ?
#
loop_
_entity_poly.entity_id
_entity_poly.type
_entity_poly.pdbx_seq_one_letter_code
_entity_poly.pdbx_strand_id
1 'polypeptide(L)' 'MARIAINGLGRIGKLVLRALIEDGTLGEIALLNDPVGGPATHAQLFEFDSVHDRWRA' A
#
# COMPACT_ATOMS: atom_id res chain seq x y z
N MET A 1 -5.66 -14.19 12.32
CA MET A 1 -5.02 -13.01 11.67
C MET A 1 -6.08 -11.94 11.46
N ALA A 2 -5.73 -10.67 11.60
CA ALA A 2 -6.64 -9.58 11.25
C ALA A 2 -6.83 -9.54 9.73
N ARG A 3 -8.05 -9.26 9.26
CA ARG A 3 -8.31 -8.92 7.86
C ARG A 3 -8.33 -7.41 7.75
N ILE A 4 -7.45 -6.87 6.92
CA ILE A 4 -7.18 -5.43 6.85
C ILE A 4 -7.76 -4.88 5.55
N ALA A 5 -8.51 -3.78 5.66
CA ALA A 5 -8.92 -2.97 4.54
C ALA A 5 -8.27 -1.58 4.65
N ILE A 6 -7.70 -1.09 3.56
CA ILE A 6 -7.13 0.26 3.48
C ILE A 6 -8.03 1.10 2.59
N ASN A 7 -8.58 2.17 3.17
CA ASN A 7 -9.37 3.17 2.45
C ASN A 7 -8.59 4.47 2.32
N GLY A 8 -8.17 4.78 1.09
CA GLY A 8 -7.24 5.85 0.75
C GLY A 8 -5.82 5.32 0.55
N LEU A 9 -5.32 5.36 -0.69
CA LEU A 9 -3.98 5.00 -1.13
C LEU A 9 -3.09 6.24 -1.36
N GLY A 10 -3.30 7.26 -0.53
CA GLY A 10 -2.40 8.40 -0.40
C GLY A 10 -1.09 8.03 0.29
N ARG A 11 -0.41 9.03 0.87
CA ARG A 11 0.88 8.81 1.56
C ARG A 11 0.79 7.75 2.66
N ILE A 12 -0.16 7.91 3.59
CA ILE A 12 -0.28 7.00 4.75
C ILE A 12 -0.72 5.60 4.32
N GLY A 13 -1.72 5.50 3.44
CA GLY A 13 -2.20 4.19 2.97
C GLY A 13 -1.10 3.35 2.32
N LYS A 14 -0.26 3.97 1.47
CA LYS A 14 0.87 3.27 0.85
C LYS A 14 1.96 2.90 1.84
N LEU A 15 2.30 3.76 2.81
CA LEU A 15 3.29 3.41 3.82
C LEU A 15 2.81 2.30 4.76
N VAL A 16 1.53 2.30 5.12
CA VAL A 16 0.91 1.20 5.87
C VAL A 16 0.95 -0.08 5.04
N LEU A 17 0.53 -0.04 3.77
CA LEU A 17 0.60 -1.20 2.87
C LEU A 17 2.03 -1.76 2.77
N ARG A 18 3.03 -0.88 2.65
CA ARG A 18 4.44 -1.27 2.59
C ARG A 18 4.89 -1.97 3.88
N ALA A 19 4.61 -1.37 5.04
CA ALA A 19 4.94 -1.97 6.34
C ALA A 19 4.23 -3.33 6.55
N LEU A 20 2.95 -3.44 6.15
CA LEU A 20 2.21 -4.71 6.25
C LEU A 20 2.84 -5.83 5.42
N ILE A 21 3.35 -5.50 4.22
CA ILE A 21 4.00 -6.46 3.33
C ILE A 21 5.41 -6.83 3.85
N GLU A 22 6.20 -5.83 4.27
CA GLU A 22 7.59 -6.01 4.70
C GLU A 22 7.69 -6.69 6.09
N ASP A 23 6.85 -6.30 7.06
CA ASP A 23 6.89 -6.83 8.43
C ASP A 23 6.20 -8.20 8.55
N GLY A 24 5.41 -8.60 7.55
CA GLY A 24 4.81 -9.94 7.41
C GLY A 24 3.87 -10.42 8.53
N THR A 25 3.56 -9.59 9.52
CA THR A 25 3.02 -10.06 10.82
C THR A 25 1.68 -9.45 11.25
N LEU A 26 1.15 -8.45 10.54
CA LEU A 26 0.00 -7.68 11.04
C LEU A 26 -1.37 -8.14 10.51
N GLY A 27 -1.45 -8.87 9.39
CA GLY A 27 -2.72 -9.42 8.90
C GLY A 27 -2.77 -9.67 7.40
N GLU A 28 -3.91 -10.18 6.94
CA GLU A 28 -4.22 -10.40 5.53
C GLU A 28 -4.82 -9.12 4.94
N ILE A 29 -4.22 -8.59 3.87
CA ILE A 29 -4.78 -7.45 3.12
C ILE A 29 -5.97 -7.96 2.30
N ALA A 30 -7.17 -7.62 2.73
CA ALA A 30 -8.41 -8.08 2.12
C ALA A 30 -8.98 -7.11 1.08
N LEU A 31 -8.72 -5.80 1.24
CA LEU A 31 -9.26 -4.76 0.36
C LEU A 31 -8.36 -3.52 0.33
N LEU A 32 -8.17 -2.96 -0.85
CA LEU A 32 -7.63 -1.62 -1.07
C LEU A 32 -8.67 -0.79 -1.84
N ASN A 33 -8.99 0.40 -1.36
CA ASN A 33 -9.93 1.31 -2.01
C ASN A 33 -9.35 2.73 -2.08
N ASP A 34 -9.51 3.40 -3.22
CA ASP A 34 -9.26 4.82 -3.37
C ASP A 34 -10.24 5.39 -4.42
N PRO A 35 -10.89 6.56 -4.20
CA PRO A 35 -11.78 7.15 -5.18
C PRO A 35 -11.07 7.66 -6.44
N VAL A 36 -9.74 7.84 -6.42
CA VAL A 36 -8.96 8.42 -7.51
C VAL A 36 -7.84 7.47 -7.95
N GLY A 37 -7.69 7.33 -9.27
CA GLY A 37 -6.64 6.51 -9.87
C GLY A 37 -6.99 5.02 -9.92
N GLY A 38 -6.46 4.33 -10.93
CA GLY A 38 -6.67 2.90 -11.10
C GLY A 38 -5.56 2.06 -10.45
N PRO A 39 -5.71 0.72 -10.44
CA PRO A 39 -4.69 -0.18 -9.91
C PRO A 39 -3.30 0.05 -10.51
N ALA A 40 -3.19 0.32 -11.81
CA ALA A 40 -1.91 0.60 -12.46
C ALA A 40 -1.25 1.89 -11.95
N THR A 41 -2.04 2.95 -11.73
CA THR A 41 -1.55 4.20 -11.14
C THR A 41 -1.05 3.97 -9.73
N HIS A 42 -1.82 3.26 -8.90
CA HIS A 42 -1.43 2.97 -7.53
C HIS A 42 -0.22 2.06 -7.45
N ALA A 43 -0.08 1.08 -8.36
CA ALA A 43 1.12 0.25 -8.46
C ALA A 43 2.36 1.09 -8.76
N GLN A 44 2.29 2.02 -9.73
CA GLN A 44 3.40 2.91 -10.04
C GLN A 44 3.74 3.83 -8.86
N LEU A 45 2.73 4.40 -8.21
CA LEU A 45 2.93 5.29 -7.06
C LEU A 45 3.34 4.55 -5.77
N PHE A 46 3.17 3.23 -5.72
CA PHE A 46 3.66 2.37 -4.65
C PHE A 46 5.10 1.93 -4.94
N GLU A 47 5.41 1.63 -6.20
CA GLU A 47 6.77 1.27 -6.63
C GLU A 47 7.75 2.43 -6.50
N PHE A 48 7.35 3.67 -6.81
CA PHE A 48 8.23 4.84 -6.79
C PHE A 48 7.78 5.87 -5.74
N ASP A 49 8.52 5.97 -4.62
CA ASP A 49 8.29 6.98 -3.58
C ASP A 49 9.45 7.99 -3.56
N SER A 50 9.14 9.29 -3.59
CA SER A 50 10.17 10.35 -3.59
C SER A 50 10.92 10.54 -2.27
N VAL A 51 10.43 9.96 -1.17
CA VAL A 51 11.04 10.02 0.17
C VAL A 51 11.66 8.68 0.56
N HIS A 52 11.01 7.58 0.19
CA HIS A 52 11.42 6.21 0.58
C HIS A 52 11.99 5.39 -0.60
N ASP A 53 12.39 6.07 -1.66
CA ASP A 53 12.93 5.52 -2.90
C ASP A 53 12.02 4.46 -3.55
N ARG A 54 12.58 3.73 -4.52
CA ARG A 54 11.89 2.63 -5.19
C ARG A 54 11.66 1.47 -4.21
N TRP A 55 10.43 0.99 -4.14
CA TRP A 55 10.11 -0.27 -3.46
C TRP A 55 10.73 -1.44 -4.24
N ARG A 56 11.53 -2.25 -3.55
CA ARG A 56 12.20 -3.43 -4.10
C ARG A 56 11.50 -4.67 -3.56
N ALA A 57 10.54 -5.18 -4.34
CA ALA A 57 9.85 -6.44 -4.07
C ALA A 57 10.79 -7.64 -4.29
#